data_AF-A0A832BCD1-F1
#
_entry.id   AF-A0A832BCD1-F1
#
_cell.length_a   1.000
_cell.length_b   1.000
_cell.length_c   1.000
_cell.angle_alpha   90.00
_cell.angle_beta   90.00
_cell.angle_gamma   90.00
#
_symmetry.space_group_name_H-M   'P 1'
#
loop_
_entity.id
_entity.type
_entity.pdbx_description
1 polymer ?
#
loop_
_entity_poly.entity_id
_entity_poly.type
_entity_poly.pdbx_seq_one_letter_code
_entity_poly.pdbx_strand_id
1 'polypeptide(L)'
;MNQLPSPAANELAEFFWKLGLSTIKELETDQGILASGREEIYGCIFGRDSLITALKLLKAYDTTKQRYFLDVVRKILVTLAALQGKQVNIESGEEPGKCIHEFRTDNYEHLINHPQKPWYLYPDKIMRNFDSVDATPLFLIAIYRYWQKSGDSAFLDAIRPAADSALEWLLDFGDSNNDGFIDYCPNPERKHGGLATQNWMDSEESVFHENGEAVAYPVAPVEVQGYAYLA
;
A
#
# COMPACT_ATOMS: atom_id res chain seq x y z
N MET A 1 -8.52 37.22 12.47
CA MET A 1 -8.86 36.77 13.83
C MET A 1 -9.26 35.31 13.75
N ASN A 2 -8.38 34.39 14.14
CA ASN A 2 -8.76 32.99 14.31
C ASN A 2 -9.52 32.93 15.64
N GLN A 3 -10.85 32.85 15.59
CA GLN A 3 -11.62 32.52 16.79
C GLN A 3 -11.13 31.17 17.28
N LEU A 4 -10.74 31.11 18.55
CA LEU A 4 -10.41 29.85 19.21
C LEU A 4 -11.62 28.92 19.12
N PRO A 5 -11.44 27.62 18.84
CA PRO A 5 -12.55 26.68 18.77
C PRO A 5 -13.34 26.68 20.07
N SER A 6 -14.66 26.49 19.98
CA SER A 6 -15.54 26.43 21.16
C SER A 6 -15.15 25.27 22.08
N PRO A 7 -15.49 25.31 23.39
CA PRO A 7 -15.21 24.21 24.31
C PRO A 7 -15.70 22.84 23.81
N ALA A 8 -16.90 22.78 23.22
CA ALA A 8 -17.44 21.58 22.61
C ALA A 8 -16.62 21.09 21.39
N ALA A 9 -16.07 22.01 20.59
CA ALA A 9 -15.19 21.65 19.47
C ALA A 9 -13.84 21.09 19.95
N ASN A 10 -13.30 21.61 21.07
CA ASN A 10 -12.08 21.08 21.67
C ASN A 10 -12.29 19.69 22.28
N GLU A 11 -13.40 19.45 22.96
CA GLU A 11 -13.76 18.13 23.49
C GLU A 11 -13.92 17.09 22.36
N LEU A 12 -14.58 17.48 21.26
CA LEU A 12 -14.75 16.61 20.10
C LEU A 12 -13.42 16.30 19.41
N ALA A 13 -12.54 17.30 19.27
CA ALA A 13 -11.20 17.12 18.72
C ALA A 13 -10.34 16.20 19.60
N GLU A 14 -10.39 16.37 20.93
CA GLU A 14 -9.69 15.50 21.87
C GLU A 14 -10.23 14.06 21.83
N PHE A 15 -11.54 13.89 21.71
CA PHE A 15 -12.18 12.58 21.55
C PHE A 15 -11.67 11.87 20.29
N PHE A 16 -11.76 12.51 19.12
CA PHE A 16 -11.30 11.90 17.86
C PHE A 16 -9.80 11.67 17.84
N TRP A 17 -9.01 12.53 18.48
CA TRP A 17 -7.58 12.31 18.66
C TRP A 17 -7.30 11.04 19.47
N LYS A 18 -7.96 10.87 20.62
CA LYS A 18 -7.80 9.69 21.48
C LYS A 18 -8.24 8.42 20.76
N LEU A 19 -9.40 8.46 20.09
CA LEU A 19 -9.92 7.34 19.32
C LEU A 19 -8.97 6.95 18.17
N GLY A 20 -8.52 7.90 17.37
CA GLY A 20 -7.59 7.62 16.28
C GLY A 20 -6.27 7.03 16.78
N LEU A 21 -5.71 7.58 17.87
CA LEU A 21 -4.47 7.07 18.45
C LEU A 21 -4.62 5.68 19.07
N SER A 22 -5.75 5.38 19.73
CA SER A 22 -6.00 4.02 20.25
C SER A 22 -6.16 3.02 19.11
N THR A 23 -6.91 3.37 18.06
CA THR A 23 -7.08 2.51 16.88
C THR A 23 -5.74 2.22 16.19
N ILE A 24 -4.88 3.24 15.99
CA ILE A 24 -3.55 3.00 15.41
C ILE A 24 -2.74 2.00 16.26
N LYS A 25 -2.79 2.12 17.59
CA LYS A 25 -2.08 1.22 18.50
C LYS A 25 -2.64 -0.20 18.50
N GLU A 26 -3.96 -0.35 18.36
CA GLU A 26 -4.62 -1.66 18.27
C GLU A 26 -4.27 -2.39 16.98
N LEU A 27 -4.05 -1.65 15.89
CA LEU A 27 -3.66 -2.19 14.58
C LEU A 27 -2.14 -2.38 14.43
N GLU A 28 -1.32 -1.77 15.29
CA GLU A 28 0.13 -1.87 15.24
C GLU A 28 0.61 -3.30 15.57
N THR A 29 1.61 -3.77 14.82
CA THR A 29 2.35 -5.01 15.07
C THR A 29 3.85 -4.76 14.99
N ASP A 30 4.65 -5.78 15.28
CA ASP A 30 6.10 -5.72 15.05
C ASP A 30 6.45 -5.53 13.57
N GLN A 31 5.55 -5.92 12.66
CA GLN A 31 5.70 -5.79 11.22
C GLN A 31 5.11 -4.49 10.65
N GLY A 32 4.58 -3.58 11.48
CA GLY A 32 4.00 -2.32 11.01
C GLY A 32 2.56 -2.16 11.47
N ILE A 33 1.62 -2.11 10.53
CA ILE A 33 0.20 -1.93 10.83
C ILE A 33 -0.67 -2.86 9.98
N LEU A 34 -1.74 -3.39 10.57
CA LEU A 34 -2.75 -4.17 9.85
C LEU A 34 -3.78 -3.23 9.20
N ALA A 35 -4.38 -3.66 8.09
CA ALA A 35 -5.41 -2.87 7.40
C ALA A 35 -6.72 -2.81 8.20
N SER A 36 -7.03 -3.85 8.96
CA SER A 36 -8.16 -3.87 9.90
C SER A 36 -7.85 -4.71 11.14
N GLY A 37 -8.83 -4.89 12.04
CA GLY A 37 -8.63 -5.67 13.26
C GLY A 37 -8.12 -7.08 12.97
N ARG A 38 -7.23 -7.62 13.80
CA ARG A 38 -6.54 -8.91 13.55
C ARG A 38 -7.47 -10.07 13.21
N GLU A 39 -8.62 -10.14 13.89
CA GLU A 39 -9.61 -11.21 13.73
C GLU A 39 -10.62 -10.95 12.60
N GLU A 40 -10.49 -9.81 11.91
CA GLU A 40 -11.34 -9.44 10.79
C GLU A 40 -10.76 -9.92 9.46
N ILE A 41 -11.59 -9.91 8.41
CA ILE A 41 -11.20 -10.45 7.11
C ILE A 41 -10.00 -9.71 6.49
N TYR A 42 -9.76 -8.44 6.83
CA TYR A 42 -8.63 -7.63 6.37
C TYR A 42 -7.53 -7.46 7.44
N GLY A 43 -7.52 -8.31 8.48
CA GLY A 43 -6.56 -8.30 9.59
C GLY A 43 -5.12 -8.71 9.22
N CYS A 44 -4.61 -8.28 8.07
CA CYS A 44 -3.28 -8.58 7.56
C CYS A 44 -2.60 -7.31 6.99
N ILE A 45 -1.40 -7.46 6.43
CA ILE A 45 -0.65 -6.34 5.85
C ILE A 45 -1.14 -6.07 4.44
N PHE A 46 -1.63 -4.85 4.22
CA PHE A 46 -1.85 -4.29 2.89
C PHE A 46 -0.86 -3.18 2.62
N GLY A 47 -0.11 -3.25 1.50
CA GLY A 47 0.96 -2.30 1.22
C GLY A 47 0.46 -0.88 1.05
N ARG A 48 -0.57 -0.69 0.21
CA ARG A 48 -1.22 0.60 -0.01
C ARG A 48 -1.70 1.23 1.30
N ASP A 49 -2.49 0.51 2.08
CA ASP A 49 -3.09 0.98 3.32
C ASP A 49 -2.02 1.34 4.37
N SER A 50 -0.97 0.51 4.46
CA SER A 50 0.17 0.79 5.32
C SER A 50 0.89 2.07 4.92
N LEU A 51 1.07 2.32 3.61
CA LEU A 51 1.75 3.50 3.09
C LEU A 51 0.94 4.78 3.23
N ILE A 52 -0.36 4.73 2.92
CA ILE A 52 -1.27 5.85 3.16
C ILE A 52 -1.27 6.18 4.66
N THR A 53 -1.38 5.16 5.52
CA THR A 53 -1.30 5.33 6.97
C THR A 53 0.03 5.97 7.37
N ALA A 54 1.16 5.46 6.86
CA ALA A 54 2.47 6.02 7.14
C ALA A 54 2.54 7.52 6.77
N LEU A 55 2.04 7.92 5.60
CA LEU A 55 2.00 9.33 5.19
C LEU A 55 1.10 10.18 6.10
N LYS A 56 -0.02 9.64 6.62
CA LYS A 56 -0.86 10.33 7.60
C LYS A 56 -0.17 10.46 8.96
N LEU A 57 0.54 9.43 9.42
CA LEU A 57 1.34 9.46 10.67
C LEU A 57 2.47 10.49 10.58
N LEU A 58 3.15 10.55 9.43
CA LEU A 58 4.17 11.57 9.15
C LEU A 58 3.58 13.00 9.18
N LYS A 59 2.35 13.18 8.70
CA LYS A 59 1.63 14.47 8.83
C LYS A 59 1.23 14.76 10.27
N ALA A 60 0.79 13.77 11.05
CA ALA A 60 0.51 13.94 12.48
C ALA A 60 1.79 14.29 13.26
N TYR A 61 2.94 13.73 12.89
CA TYR A 61 4.23 14.09 13.45
C TYR A 61 4.58 15.57 13.22
N ASP A 62 4.23 16.16 12.08
CA ASP A 62 4.52 17.58 11.82
C ASP A 62 3.94 18.51 12.88
N THR A 63 2.75 18.20 13.37
CA THR A 63 2.06 18.99 14.39
C THR A 63 2.45 18.57 15.80
N THR A 64 2.55 17.26 16.08
CA THR A 64 2.65 16.74 17.45
C THR A 64 4.08 16.45 17.92
N LYS A 65 5.01 16.24 16.97
CA LYS A 65 6.39 15.81 17.21
C LYS A 65 6.53 14.51 18.02
N GLN A 66 5.48 13.68 18.09
CA GLN A 66 5.53 12.40 18.80
C GLN A 66 6.39 11.38 18.05
N ARG A 67 7.54 11.00 18.65
CA ARG A 67 8.49 10.07 18.02
C ARG A 67 7.86 8.71 17.67
N TYR A 68 6.89 8.27 18.47
CA TYR A 68 6.08 7.08 18.22
C TYR A 68 5.62 6.95 16.75
N PHE A 69 5.16 8.03 16.12
CA PHE A 69 4.73 7.99 14.72
C PHE A 69 5.86 7.67 13.74
N LEU A 70 7.07 8.16 14.00
CA LEU A 70 8.24 7.79 13.20
C LEU A 70 8.61 6.32 13.41
N ASP A 71 8.47 5.80 14.63
CA ASP A 71 8.81 4.40 14.92
C ASP A 71 7.86 3.44 14.17
N VAL A 72 6.55 3.72 14.18
CA VAL A 72 5.55 2.94 13.40
C VAL A 72 5.84 3.02 11.90
N VAL A 73 6.09 4.22 11.37
CA VAL A 73 6.41 4.40 9.94
C VAL A 73 7.67 3.62 9.56
N ARG A 74 8.69 3.63 10.40
CA ARG A 74 9.92 2.86 10.15
C ARG A 74 9.64 1.36 10.07
N LYS A 75 8.81 0.80 10.97
CA LYS A 75 8.40 -0.61 10.92
C LYS A 75 7.71 -0.93 9.59
N ILE A 76 6.74 -0.10 9.18
CA ILE A 76 6.03 -0.25 7.90
C ILE A 76 7.03 -0.29 6.74
N LEU A 77 7.93 0.69 6.63
CA LEU A 77 8.85 0.79 5.50
C LEU A 77 9.83 -0.39 5.45
N VAL A 78 10.39 -0.80 6.59
CA VAL A 78 11.30 -1.96 6.65
C VAL A 78 10.58 -3.25 6.26
N THR A 79 9.34 -3.45 6.72
CA THR A 79 8.57 -4.63 6.36
C THR A 79 8.23 -4.64 4.88
N LEU A 80 7.75 -3.53 4.31
CA LEU A 80 7.41 -3.47 2.89
C LEU A 80 8.64 -3.64 2.00
N ALA A 81 9.81 -3.15 2.40
CA ALA A 81 11.07 -3.45 1.72
C ALA A 81 11.38 -4.95 1.73
N ALA A 82 11.15 -5.64 2.85
CA ALA A 82 11.39 -7.08 2.95
C ALA A 82 10.39 -7.91 2.13
N LEU A 83 9.17 -7.40 1.93
CA LEU A 83 8.07 -8.00 1.17
C LEU A 83 8.03 -7.59 -0.31
N GLN A 84 8.93 -6.71 -0.75
CA GLN A 84 9.01 -6.24 -2.12
C GLN A 84 9.22 -7.41 -3.10
N GLY A 85 8.61 -7.33 -4.28
CA GLY A 85 8.72 -8.34 -5.33
C GLY A 85 10.16 -8.49 -5.82
N LYS A 86 10.57 -9.72 -6.11
CA LYS A 86 11.96 -10.08 -6.48
C LYS A 86 12.07 -10.80 -7.81
N GLN A 87 10.94 -11.26 -8.34
CA GLN A 87 10.87 -12.06 -9.56
C GLN A 87 9.58 -11.75 -10.28
N VAL A 88 9.49 -12.19 -11.53
CA VAL A 88 8.23 -12.15 -12.28
C VAL A 88 7.42 -13.40 -11.93
N ASN A 89 6.23 -13.21 -11.35
CA ASN A 89 5.25 -14.27 -11.13
C ASN A 89 3.85 -13.80 -11.55
N ILE A 90 3.41 -14.30 -12.70
CA ILE A 90 2.11 -13.97 -13.31
C ILE A 90 0.94 -14.30 -12.38
N GLU A 91 1.03 -15.38 -11.59
CA GLU A 91 -0.08 -15.89 -10.80
C GLU A 91 -0.44 -14.99 -9.60
N SER A 92 0.52 -14.22 -9.11
CA SER A 92 0.33 -13.25 -8.02
C SER A 92 0.50 -11.80 -8.43
N GLY A 93 0.82 -11.54 -9.70
CA GLY A 93 1.20 -10.20 -10.19
C GLY A 93 2.55 -9.70 -9.69
N GLU A 94 3.45 -10.59 -9.24
CA GLU A 94 4.76 -10.18 -8.69
C GLU A 94 5.66 -9.70 -9.83
N GLU A 95 6.31 -8.56 -9.62
CA GLU A 95 7.33 -8.00 -10.49
C GLU A 95 8.51 -7.51 -9.62
N PRO A 96 9.76 -7.60 -10.09
CA PRO A 96 10.91 -7.07 -9.37
C PRO A 96 10.71 -5.60 -8.99
N GLY A 97 10.88 -5.27 -7.71
CA GLY A 97 10.75 -3.90 -7.22
C GLY A 97 9.32 -3.47 -6.86
N LYS A 98 8.29 -4.22 -7.27
CA LYS A 98 6.89 -3.88 -6.97
C LYS A 98 6.58 -4.04 -5.49
N CYS A 99 5.89 -3.06 -4.91
CA CYS A 99 5.37 -3.19 -3.55
C CYS A 99 4.14 -4.11 -3.52
N ILE A 100 4.06 -4.93 -2.46
CA ILE A 100 2.98 -5.90 -2.27
C ILE A 100 1.62 -5.20 -2.07
N HIS A 101 0.56 -5.77 -2.63
CA HIS A 101 -0.81 -5.38 -2.32
C HIS A 101 -1.24 -5.97 -0.98
N GLU A 102 -1.13 -7.29 -0.82
CA GLU A 102 -1.62 -8.03 0.34
C GLU A 102 -0.69 -9.18 0.72
N PHE A 103 -0.41 -9.32 2.02
CA PHE A 103 0.47 -10.33 2.58
C PHE A 103 -0.20 -11.08 3.74
N ARG A 104 -0.30 -12.41 3.62
CA ARG A 104 -0.88 -13.29 4.64
C ARG A 104 -0.02 -14.51 4.91
N THR A 105 0.30 -14.73 6.18
CA THR A 105 0.90 -15.97 6.68
C THR A 105 -0.13 -16.99 7.18
N ASP A 106 -1.36 -16.54 7.42
CA ASP A 106 -2.51 -17.32 7.89
C ASP A 106 -3.82 -16.65 7.41
N ASN A 107 -4.97 -17.25 7.74
CA ASN A 107 -6.31 -16.69 7.47
C ASN A 107 -6.55 -16.34 5.98
N TYR A 108 -5.90 -17.04 5.06
CA TYR A 108 -6.04 -16.88 3.61
C TYR A 108 -6.97 -17.94 2.98
N GLU A 109 -7.51 -18.88 3.77
CA GLU A 109 -8.28 -20.04 3.29
C GLU A 109 -9.49 -19.61 2.45
N HIS A 110 -10.15 -18.51 2.81
CA HIS A 110 -11.29 -17.99 2.06
C HIS A 110 -10.92 -17.46 0.67
N LEU A 111 -9.67 -17.01 0.47
CA LEU A 111 -9.15 -16.51 -0.81
C LEU A 111 -8.66 -17.66 -1.69
N ILE A 112 -7.88 -18.59 -1.13
CA ILE A 112 -7.29 -19.69 -1.89
C ILE A 112 -8.31 -20.80 -2.22
N ASN A 113 -9.41 -20.90 -1.46
CA ASN A 113 -10.50 -21.83 -1.73
C ASN A 113 -11.69 -21.17 -2.46
N HIS A 114 -11.52 -19.93 -2.95
CA HIS A 114 -12.57 -19.24 -3.67
C HIS A 114 -13.00 -20.08 -4.90
N PRO A 115 -14.30 -20.36 -5.09
CA PRO A 115 -14.76 -21.42 -6.00
C PRO A 115 -14.51 -21.13 -7.49
N GLN A 116 -14.43 -19.86 -7.88
CA GLN A 116 -14.24 -19.45 -9.27
C GLN A 116 -12.80 -19.04 -9.57
N LYS A 117 -12.27 -18.10 -8.77
CA LYS A 117 -10.94 -17.49 -8.93
C LYS A 117 -10.11 -17.63 -7.65
N PRO A 118 -9.58 -18.83 -7.31
CA PRO A 118 -8.75 -19.02 -6.12
C PRO A 118 -7.46 -18.23 -6.23
N TRP A 119 -7.04 -17.58 -5.14
CA TRP A 119 -5.79 -16.83 -5.11
C TRP A 119 -4.57 -17.75 -5.14
N TYR A 120 -3.47 -17.27 -5.74
CA TYR A 120 -2.23 -18.01 -5.78
C TYR A 120 -1.60 -18.16 -4.39
N LEU A 121 -1.26 -19.40 -4.03
CA LEU A 121 -0.52 -19.71 -2.80
C LEU A 121 0.89 -20.18 -3.16
N TYR A 122 1.89 -19.51 -2.61
CA TYR A 122 3.28 -19.89 -2.84
C TYR A 122 3.61 -21.26 -2.21
N PRO A 123 4.65 -21.96 -2.69
CA PRO A 123 5.04 -23.26 -2.14
C PRO A 123 5.33 -23.26 -0.64
N ASP A 124 5.77 -22.13 -0.10
CA ASP A 124 6.04 -21.90 1.33
C ASP A 124 4.79 -21.67 2.18
N LYS A 125 3.59 -21.77 1.59
CA LYS A 125 2.29 -21.58 2.25
C LYS A 125 2.08 -20.17 2.79
N ILE A 126 2.68 -19.19 2.13
CA ILE A 126 2.43 -17.77 2.39
C ILE A 126 1.74 -17.18 1.16
N MET A 127 0.63 -16.48 1.39
CA MET A 127 -0.06 -15.77 0.31
C MET A 127 0.57 -14.39 0.14
N ARG A 128 0.95 -14.09 -1.11
CA ARG A 128 1.46 -12.78 -1.52
C ARG A 128 0.69 -12.38 -2.77
N ASN A 129 0.06 -11.22 -2.74
CA ASN A 129 -0.59 -10.64 -3.90
C ASN A 129 0.04 -9.28 -4.17
N PHE A 130 0.39 -9.01 -5.43
CA PHE A 130 1.06 -7.80 -5.89
C PHE A 130 0.21 -7.01 -6.90
N ASP A 131 -1.10 -7.23 -6.90
CA ASP A 131 -2.04 -6.54 -7.78
C ASP A 131 -2.32 -5.11 -7.28
N SER A 132 -1.26 -4.29 -7.18
CA SER A 132 -1.29 -2.88 -6.81
C SER A 132 -0.31 -2.09 -7.65
N VAL A 133 -0.80 -1.00 -8.26
CA VAL A 133 0.03 -0.07 -9.05
C VAL A 133 0.35 1.23 -8.30
N ASP A 134 -0.38 1.52 -7.22
CA ASP A 134 -0.20 2.71 -6.40
C ASP A 134 0.80 2.51 -5.24
N ALA A 135 0.95 1.30 -4.72
CA ALA A 135 1.82 1.05 -3.56
C ALA A 135 3.29 1.36 -3.84
N THR A 136 3.82 1.00 -5.02
CA THR A 136 5.24 1.22 -5.35
C THR A 136 5.64 2.71 -5.37
N PRO A 137 4.93 3.62 -6.08
CA PRO A 137 5.25 5.04 -6.00
C PRO A 137 4.96 5.63 -4.61
N LEU A 138 3.92 5.16 -3.89
CA LEU A 138 3.65 5.58 -2.51
C LEU A 138 4.80 5.20 -1.56
N PHE A 139 5.46 4.05 -1.79
CA PHE A 139 6.60 3.59 -1.00
C PHE A 139 7.80 4.53 -1.11
N LEU A 140 8.15 4.95 -2.33
CA LEU A 140 9.20 5.94 -2.59
C LEU A 140 8.90 7.26 -1.89
N ILE A 141 7.67 7.77 -2.03
CA ILE A 141 7.24 9.00 -1.35
C ILE A 141 7.37 8.85 0.17
N ALA A 142 6.91 7.73 0.73
CA ALA A 142 6.95 7.50 2.18
C ALA A 142 8.38 7.38 2.72
N ILE A 143 9.29 6.71 2.01
CA ILE A 143 10.73 6.65 2.34
C ILE A 143 11.30 8.06 2.42
N TYR A 144 11.11 8.87 1.38
CA TYR A 144 11.64 10.22 1.33
C TYR A 144 11.07 11.09 2.46
N ARG A 145 9.74 11.07 2.65
CA ARG A 145 9.07 11.84 3.71
C ARG A 145 9.49 11.40 5.11
N TYR A 146 9.73 10.11 5.32
CA TYR A 146 10.25 9.59 6.58
C TYR A 146 11.66 10.12 6.85
N TRP A 147 12.57 9.99 5.88
CA TRP A 147 13.94 10.48 6.02
C TRP A 147 13.98 11.99 6.29
N GLN A 148 13.20 12.78 5.53
CA GLN A 148 13.11 14.24 5.72
C GLN A 148 12.71 14.63 7.16
N LYS A 149 11.84 13.85 7.81
CA LYS A 149 11.32 14.15 9.15
C LYS A 149 12.18 13.56 10.26
N SER A 150 12.77 12.40 10.04
CA SER A 150 13.53 11.66 11.05
C SER A 150 15.01 12.03 11.09
N GLY A 151 15.59 12.45 9.96
CA GLY A 151 17.04 12.60 9.79
C GLY A 151 17.81 11.28 9.85
N ASP A 152 17.14 10.13 9.81
CA ASP A 152 17.75 8.81 10.00
C ASP A 152 18.51 8.38 8.75
N SER A 153 19.80 8.75 8.69
CA SER A 153 20.68 8.43 7.57
C SER A 153 21.03 6.94 7.51
N ALA A 154 21.13 6.27 8.68
CA ALA A 154 21.39 4.84 8.73
C ALA A 154 20.21 4.03 8.16
N PHE A 155 18.97 4.46 8.43
CA PHE A 155 17.80 3.91 7.76
C PHE A 155 17.86 4.13 6.24
N LEU A 156 18.18 5.35 5.79
CA LEU A 156 18.24 5.65 4.36
C LEU A 156 19.26 4.77 3.63
N ASP A 157 20.44 4.56 4.22
CA ASP A 157 21.47 3.70 3.64
C ASP A 157 21.02 2.24 3.58
N ALA A 158 20.32 1.77 4.62
CA ALA A 158 19.80 0.40 4.66
C ALA A 158 18.62 0.15 3.70
N ILE A 159 17.74 1.14 3.51
CA ILE A 159 16.54 1.01 2.66
C ILE A 159 16.82 1.27 1.18
N ARG A 160 17.96 1.91 0.85
CA ARG A 160 18.32 2.32 -0.50
C ARG A 160 18.13 1.23 -1.57
N PRO A 161 18.57 -0.03 -1.38
CA PRO A 161 18.37 -1.05 -2.41
C PRO A 161 16.90 -1.28 -2.76
N ALA A 162 15.99 -1.22 -1.77
CA ALA A 162 14.57 -1.35 -2.02
C ALA A 162 13.97 -0.13 -2.73
N ALA A 163 14.50 1.07 -2.43
CA ALA A 163 14.10 2.29 -3.14
C ALA A 163 14.57 2.25 -4.60
N ASP A 164 15.82 1.85 -4.85
CA ASP A 164 16.36 1.73 -6.20
C ASP A 164 15.55 0.72 -7.03
N SER A 165 15.24 -0.46 -6.47
CA SER A 165 14.38 -1.45 -7.16
C SER A 165 12.94 -0.96 -7.38
N ALA A 166 12.37 -0.18 -6.46
CA ALA A 166 11.04 0.40 -6.66
C ALA A 166 11.04 1.43 -7.81
N LEU A 167 12.12 2.21 -7.93
CA LEU A 167 12.30 3.16 -9.03
C LEU A 167 12.49 2.42 -10.36
N GLU A 168 13.29 1.36 -10.40
CA GLU A 168 13.43 0.48 -11.57
C GLU A 168 12.08 -0.11 -11.99
N TRP A 169 11.23 -0.53 -11.04
CA TRP A 169 9.87 -0.99 -11.36
C TRP A 169 9.05 0.09 -12.06
N LEU A 170 9.08 1.35 -11.61
CA LEU A 170 8.35 2.44 -12.27
C LEU A 170 8.78 2.63 -13.73
N LEU A 171 10.06 2.39 -14.03
CA LEU A 171 10.66 2.61 -15.36
C LEU A 171 10.49 1.42 -16.31
N ASP A 172 10.61 0.20 -15.79
CA ASP A 172 10.73 -1.02 -16.60
C ASP A 172 9.46 -1.87 -16.62
N PHE A 173 8.60 -1.77 -15.60
CA PHE A 173 7.40 -2.60 -15.45
C PHE A 173 6.11 -1.79 -15.31
N GLY A 174 6.18 -0.56 -14.81
CA GLY A 174 5.00 0.25 -14.49
C GLY A 174 4.16 0.65 -15.69
N ASP A 175 4.76 0.72 -16.88
CA ASP A 175 4.12 1.11 -18.14
C ASP A 175 4.08 -0.09 -19.09
N SER A 176 2.93 -0.73 -19.22
CA SER A 176 2.82 -2.00 -19.96
C SER A 176 2.75 -1.81 -21.47
N ASN A 177 2.44 -0.61 -21.94
CA ASN A 177 2.25 -0.28 -23.36
C ASN A 177 3.25 0.74 -23.91
N ASN A 178 4.17 1.26 -23.09
CA ASN A 178 5.17 2.30 -23.39
C ASN A 178 4.56 3.65 -23.83
N ASP A 179 3.40 4.03 -23.29
CA ASP A 179 2.76 5.33 -23.56
C ASP A 179 3.16 6.46 -22.59
N GLY A 180 3.97 6.12 -21.59
CA GLY A 180 4.51 7.03 -20.57
C GLY A 180 3.67 7.11 -19.30
N PHE A 181 2.60 6.33 -19.17
CA PHE A 181 1.77 6.27 -17.97
C PHE A 181 1.88 4.94 -17.24
N ILE A 182 1.87 5.00 -15.91
CA ILE A 182 1.80 3.78 -15.11
C ILE A 182 0.40 3.21 -15.18
N ASP A 183 0.29 1.92 -15.51
CA ASP A 183 -0.96 1.27 -15.77
C ASP A 183 -1.07 -0.12 -15.11
N TYR A 184 -2.29 -0.67 -15.11
CA TYR A 184 -2.49 -2.09 -14.86
C TYR A 184 -3.20 -2.77 -16.03
N CYS A 185 -2.79 -4.00 -16.29
CA CYS A 185 -3.39 -4.90 -17.28
C CYS A 185 -3.35 -6.33 -16.75
N PRO A 186 -4.50 -6.99 -16.49
CA PRO A 186 -4.54 -8.39 -16.12
C PRO A 186 -3.86 -9.25 -17.20
N ASN A 187 -2.88 -10.06 -16.80
CA ASN A 187 -2.18 -10.93 -17.73
C ASN A 187 -3.11 -12.07 -18.19
N PRO A 188 -3.32 -12.27 -19.51
CA PRO A 188 -4.26 -13.27 -20.03
C PRO A 188 -3.81 -14.72 -19.78
N GLU A 189 -2.53 -14.95 -19.44
CA GLU A 189 -2.00 -16.28 -19.12
C GLU A 189 -2.21 -16.67 -17.65
N ARG A 190 -2.62 -15.72 -16.79
CA ARG A 190 -2.86 -15.94 -15.36
C ARG A 190 -3.98 -16.97 -15.17
N LYS A 191 -3.71 -18.00 -14.35
CA LYS A 191 -4.68 -19.07 -14.05
C LYS A 191 -5.35 -18.88 -12.70
N HIS A 192 -4.68 -18.21 -11.77
CA HIS A 192 -5.22 -17.90 -10.46
C HIS A 192 -6.01 -16.59 -10.46
N GLY A 193 -6.84 -16.42 -9.44
CA GLY A 193 -7.50 -15.16 -9.15
C GLY A 193 -6.52 -14.05 -8.79
N GLY A 194 -7.09 -12.87 -8.61
CA GLY A 194 -6.38 -11.62 -8.35
C GLY A 194 -7.33 -10.45 -8.52
N LEU A 195 -6.80 -9.24 -8.41
CA LEU A 195 -7.60 -8.03 -8.62
C LEU A 195 -7.68 -7.68 -10.11
N ALA A 196 -8.91 -7.43 -10.57
CA ALA A 196 -9.15 -6.84 -11.89
C ALA A 196 -8.76 -5.35 -11.91
N THR A 197 -9.01 -4.67 -10.78
CA THR A 197 -8.68 -3.26 -10.57
C THR A 197 -7.52 -3.15 -9.58
N GLN A 198 -6.40 -2.52 -9.98
CA GLN A 198 -5.17 -2.50 -9.15
C GLN A 198 -4.87 -1.13 -8.52
N ASN A 199 -5.74 -0.14 -8.67
CA ASN A 199 -5.68 1.11 -7.92
C ASN A 199 -6.54 1.03 -6.64
N TRP A 200 -6.65 2.12 -5.88
CA TRP A 200 -7.32 2.14 -4.56
C TRP A 200 -8.82 1.78 -4.59
N MET A 201 -9.42 1.73 -5.77
CA MET A 201 -10.80 1.29 -5.99
C MET A 201 -10.83 -0.19 -6.42
N ASP A 202 -10.13 -1.06 -5.71
CA ASP A 202 -9.77 -2.43 -6.10
C ASP A 202 -10.91 -3.45 -6.13
N SER A 203 -12.18 -3.02 -6.05
CA SER A 203 -13.29 -3.93 -6.29
C SER A 203 -13.49 -4.17 -7.79
N GLU A 204 -13.95 -5.37 -8.15
CA GLU A 204 -14.13 -5.79 -9.56
C GLU A 204 -15.07 -4.87 -10.35
N GLU A 205 -16.05 -4.25 -9.67
CA GLU A 205 -17.08 -3.40 -10.28
C GLU A 205 -16.85 -1.90 -10.07
N SER A 206 -15.70 -1.48 -9.53
CA SER A 206 -15.49 -0.08 -9.15
C SER A 206 -15.05 0.84 -10.27
N VAL A 207 -14.57 0.31 -11.40
CA VAL A 207 -14.16 1.10 -12.56
C VAL A 207 -15.00 0.69 -13.76
N PHE A 208 -15.78 1.64 -14.27
CA PHE A 208 -16.74 1.43 -15.34
C PHE A 208 -16.97 2.74 -16.10
N HIS A 209 -17.44 2.63 -17.35
CA HIS A 209 -17.89 3.79 -18.11
C HIS A 209 -19.31 4.20 -17.69
N GLU A 210 -19.69 5.48 -17.87
CA GLU A 210 -21.03 6.00 -17.51
C GLU A 210 -22.19 5.17 -18.09
N ASN A 211 -21.98 4.58 -19.26
CA ASN A 211 -22.93 3.71 -19.95
C ASN A 211 -22.93 2.24 -19.46
N GLY A 212 -22.12 1.90 -18.45
CA GLY A 212 -21.97 0.55 -17.91
C GLY A 212 -21.04 -0.37 -18.72
N GLU A 213 -20.36 0.13 -19.74
CA GLU A 213 -19.38 -0.66 -20.49
C GLU A 213 -18.14 -0.96 -19.64
N ALA A 214 -17.58 -2.15 -19.84
CA ALA A 214 -16.34 -2.56 -19.21
C ALA A 214 -15.17 -1.69 -19.68
N VAL A 215 -14.22 -1.44 -18.80
CA VAL A 215 -13.04 -0.64 -19.10
C VAL A 215 -12.10 -1.42 -20.03
N ALA A 216 -11.53 -0.74 -21.02
CA ALA A 216 -10.47 -1.30 -21.84
C ALA A 216 -9.11 -1.22 -21.12
N TYR A 217 -8.37 -2.31 -21.14
CA TYR A 217 -7.00 -2.36 -20.62
C TYR A 217 -5.96 -1.94 -21.68
N PRO A 218 -4.79 -1.43 -21.27
CA PRO A 218 -4.42 -1.12 -19.90
C PRO A 218 -5.15 0.10 -19.33
N VAL A 219 -5.29 0.15 -18.00
CA VAL A 219 -5.92 1.29 -17.30
C VAL A 219 -4.86 2.08 -16.56
N ALA A 220 -4.71 3.36 -16.89
CA ALA A 220 -3.80 4.30 -16.23
C ALA A 220 -4.56 5.23 -15.26
N PRO A 221 -4.51 4.99 -13.93
CA PRO A 221 -5.25 5.81 -12.97
C PRO A 221 -4.57 7.16 -12.75
N VAL A 222 -5.34 8.23 -12.69
CA VAL A 222 -4.82 9.61 -12.60
C VAL A 222 -4.05 9.85 -11.30
N GLU A 223 -4.50 9.29 -10.19
CA GLU A 223 -3.84 9.41 -8.89
C GLU A 223 -2.45 8.78 -8.88
N VAL A 224 -2.27 7.65 -9.60
CA VAL A 224 -1.00 6.94 -9.69
C VAL A 224 0.03 7.77 -10.44
N GLN A 225 -0.39 8.49 -11.50
CA GLN A 225 0.52 9.38 -12.23
C GLN A 225 1.01 10.53 -11.33
N GLY A 226 0.12 11.05 -10.48
CA GLY A 226 0.49 12.04 -9.47
C GLY A 226 1.48 11.52 -8.43
N TYR A 227 1.33 10.25 -8.02
CA TYR A 227 2.29 9.61 -7.11
C TYR A 227 3.63 9.34 -7.80
N ALA A 228 3.62 8.81 -9.03
CA ALA A 228 4.81 8.51 -9.81
C ALA A 228 5.65 9.78 -10.09
N TYR A 229 5.00 10.89 -10.40
CA TYR A 229 5.67 12.18 -10.59
C TYR A 229 6.34 12.71 -9.30
N LEU A 230 5.77 12.40 -8.13
CA LEU A 230 6.29 12.86 -6.85
C LEU A 230 7.41 11.97 -6.29
N ALA A 231 7.41 10.69 -6.66
CA ALA A 231 8.37 9.66 -6.23
C ALA A 231 9.79 9.98 -6.72
#